data_AF-A0AAW1D067-F1
#
_entry.id   AF-A0AAW1D067-F1
#
_cell.length_a   1.000
_cell.length_b   1.000
_cell.length_c   1.000
_cell.angle_alpha   90.00
_cell.angle_beta   90.00
_cell.angle_gamma   90.00
#
_symmetry.space_group_name_H-M   'P 1'
#
loop_
_entity.id
_entity.type
_entity.pdbx_description
1 polymer ?
#
loop_
_entity_poly.entity_id
_entity_poly.type
_entity_poly.pdbx_seq_one_letter_code
_entity_poly.pdbx_strand_id
1 'polypeptide(L)'
;MAYTICILLVASLFVLSNAIPVNPGIVKGVIHKKSGETRGIVNAALGMSVDAAMKAATTEEQKVCIKAAKDEAFKDANLQINQTTRALVTMAESHAAEMSNVTLDDVNKAVDAMFSSIKQKWLPEKIAEIQKC
;
A
#
# COMPACT_ATOMS: atom_id res chain seq x y z
N MET A 1 -0.76 -11.08 -29.15
CA MET A 1 -1.13 -9.74 -29.64
C MET A 1 -2.60 -9.52 -29.37
N ALA A 2 -2.96 -8.29 -29.02
CA ALA A 2 -4.32 -7.71 -29.05
C ALA A 2 -5.29 -7.98 -27.87
N TYR A 3 -5.34 -7.00 -26.96
CA TYR A 3 -6.57 -6.26 -26.61
C TYR A 3 -7.66 -6.89 -25.72
N THR A 4 -7.30 -7.67 -24.69
CA THR A 4 -8.24 -7.98 -23.59
C THR A 4 -8.35 -6.86 -22.54
N ILE A 5 -8.06 -5.61 -22.93
CA ILE A 5 -8.06 -4.42 -22.04
C ILE A 5 -9.32 -3.53 -22.28
N CYS A 6 -10.15 -3.83 -23.28
CA CYS A 6 -11.21 -2.91 -23.73
C CYS A 6 -12.66 -3.24 -23.29
N ILE A 7 -12.90 -4.23 -22.42
CA ILE A 7 -14.28 -4.60 -22.03
C ILE A 7 -14.41 -4.54 -20.52
N LEU A 8 -14.63 -3.34 -19.98
CA LEU A 8 -15.61 -3.05 -18.92
C LEU A 8 -15.63 -1.54 -18.66
N LEU A 9 -15.68 -0.80 -19.76
CA LEU A 9 -15.97 0.62 -19.84
C LEU A 9 -17.45 0.73 -20.22
N VAL A 10 -18.38 0.28 -19.36
CA VAL A 10 -19.83 0.48 -19.56
C VAL A 10 -20.56 0.62 -18.22
N ALA A 11 -20.83 1.89 -17.88
CA ALA A 11 -22.12 2.40 -17.42
C ALA A 11 -22.81 1.78 -16.19
N SER A 12 -22.74 2.51 -15.09
CA SER A 12 -23.91 3.00 -14.32
C SER A 12 -23.39 4.02 -13.29
N LEU A 13 -23.26 5.30 -13.63
CA LEU A 13 -24.31 6.32 -13.60
C LEU A 13 -25.09 6.39 -12.27
N PHE A 14 -24.45 6.82 -11.19
CA PHE A 14 -25.00 7.55 -10.03
C PHE A 14 -23.76 8.13 -9.33
N VAL A 15 -23.54 9.43 -9.14
CA VAL A 15 -24.40 10.51 -8.68
C VAL A 15 -23.83 11.81 -9.26
N LEU A 16 -24.71 12.74 -9.66
CA LEU A 16 -24.42 14.17 -9.79
C LEU A 16 -23.99 14.71 -8.41
N SER A 17 -22.76 14.42 -8.01
CA SER A 17 -22.12 15.11 -6.90
C SER A 17 -21.20 16.11 -7.55
N ASN A 18 -21.41 17.40 -7.27
CA ASN A 18 -20.61 18.50 -7.79
C ASN A 18 -19.14 18.08 -7.86
N ALA A 19 -18.64 17.81 -9.07
CA ALA A 19 -17.27 17.41 -9.29
C ALA A 19 -16.42 18.65 -8.99
N ILE A 20 -16.05 18.81 -7.72
CA ILE A 20 -15.05 19.78 -7.33
C ILE A 20 -13.76 19.26 -7.97
N PRO A 21 -13.18 19.96 -8.96
CA PRO A 21 -11.94 19.54 -9.59
C PRO A 21 -10.90 19.32 -8.48
N VAL A 22 -10.35 18.11 -8.41
CA VAL A 22 -9.40 17.78 -7.36
C VAL A 22 -8.07 18.41 -7.73
N ASN A 23 -7.65 19.40 -6.94
CA ASN A 23 -6.32 19.98 -7.15
C ASN A 23 -5.22 18.98 -6.75
N PRO A 24 -4.01 19.08 -7.34
CA PRO A 24 -2.90 18.16 -7.03
C PRO A 24 -2.51 18.11 -5.54
N GLY A 25 -2.76 19.18 -4.78
CA GLY A 25 -2.50 19.23 -3.34
C GLY A 25 -3.39 18.27 -2.54
N ILE A 26 -4.68 18.16 -2.90
CA ILE A 26 -5.61 17.22 -2.27
C ILE A 26 -5.19 15.78 -2.55
N VAL A 27 -4.80 15.47 -3.80
CA VAL A 27 -4.34 14.13 -4.20
C VAL A 27 -3.10 13.73 -3.39
N LYS A 28 -2.11 14.62 -3.27
CA LYS A 28 -0.93 14.40 -2.42
C LYS A 28 -1.33 14.14 -0.96
N GLY A 29 -2.28 14.90 -0.44
CA GLY A 29 -2.82 14.69 0.91
C GLY A 29 -3.39 13.29 1.11
N VAL A 30 -4.20 12.80 0.16
CA VAL A 30 -4.75 11.44 0.17
C VAL A 30 -3.64 10.39 0.13
N ILE A 31 -2.65 10.56 -0.76
CA ILE A 31 -1.51 9.64 -0.88
C ILE A 31 -0.73 9.54 0.43
N HIS A 32 -0.37 10.67 1.04
CA HIS A 32 0.37 10.67 2.31
C HIS A 32 -0.44 10.11 3.47
N LYS A 33 -1.74 10.40 3.53
CA LYS A 33 -2.64 9.81 4.52
C LYS A 33 -2.66 8.28 4.39
N LYS A 34 -2.89 7.75 3.19
CA LYS A 34 -2.93 6.30 2.95
C LYS A 34 -1.58 5.63 3.18
N SER A 35 -0.48 6.31 2.87
CA SER A 35 0.88 5.88 3.20
C SER A 35 1.06 5.70 4.71
N GLY A 36 0.62 6.68 5.50
CA GLY A 36 0.64 6.60 6.97
C GLY A 36 -0.22 5.46 7.52
N GLU A 37 -1.47 5.33 7.05
CA GLU A 37 -2.37 4.24 7.43
C GLU A 37 -1.78 2.86 7.11
N THR A 38 -1.24 2.70 5.90
CA THR A 38 -0.63 1.44 5.46
C THR A 38 0.58 1.08 6.30
N ARG A 39 1.44 2.06 6.63
CA ARG A 39 2.58 1.85 7.54
C ARG A 39 2.12 1.39 8.92
N GLY A 40 1.07 2.01 9.46
CA GLY A 40 0.49 1.60 10.75
C GLY A 40 0.01 0.14 10.74
N ILE A 41 -0.74 -0.25 9.71
CA ILE A 41 -1.25 -1.62 9.56
C ILE A 41 -0.11 -2.63 9.41
N VAL A 42 0.84 -2.35 8.52
CA VAL A 42 1.98 -3.24 8.26
C VAL A 42 2.84 -3.42 9.51
N ASN A 43 3.18 -2.33 10.19
CA ASN A 43 4.01 -2.40 11.40
C ASN A 43 3.30 -3.17 12.52
N ALA A 44 1.99 -2.98 12.70
CA ALA A 44 1.23 -3.72 13.69
C ALA A 44 1.21 -5.22 13.38
N ALA A 45 0.95 -5.59 12.13
CA ALA A 45 0.90 -7.00 11.71
C ALA A 45 2.28 -7.69 11.83
N LEU A 46 3.35 -7.04 11.37
CA LEU A 46 4.72 -7.54 11.53
C LEU A 46 5.11 -7.68 13.00
N GLY A 47 4.79 -6.67 13.83
CA GLY A 47 5.05 -6.70 15.27
C GLY A 47 4.38 -7.90 15.95
N MET A 48 3.08 -8.10 15.68
CA MET A 48 2.36 -9.26 16.22
C MET A 48 2.96 -10.60 15.76
N SER A 49 3.35 -10.72 14.49
CA SER A 49 3.96 -11.94 13.96
C SER A 49 5.32 -12.23 14.61
N VAL A 50 6.14 -11.20 14.78
CA VAL A 50 7.46 -11.33 15.41
C VAL A 50 7.33 -11.70 16.88
N ASP A 51 6.41 -11.06 17.61
CA ASP A 51 6.16 -11.39 19.01
C ASP A 51 5.67 -12.84 19.17
N ALA A 52 4.81 -13.31 18.26
CA ALA A 52 4.36 -14.70 18.24
C ALA A 52 5.52 -15.67 17.96
N ALA A 53 6.35 -15.38 16.95
CA ALA A 53 7.53 -16.19 16.62
C ALA A 53 8.54 -16.22 17.78
N MET A 54 8.82 -15.07 18.40
CA MET A 54 9.74 -14.97 19.54
C MET A 54 9.26 -15.77 20.76
N LYS A 55 7.94 -15.83 20.99
CA LYS A 55 7.35 -16.66 22.05
C LYS A 55 7.42 -18.16 21.76
N ALA A 56 7.36 -18.53 20.49
CA ALA A 56 7.46 -19.92 20.05
C ALA A 56 8.91 -20.43 19.95
N ALA A 57 9.88 -19.53 19.78
CA ALA A 57 11.30 -19.87 19.66
C ALA A 57 11.84 -20.51 20.95
N THR A 58 12.46 -21.68 20.80
CA THR A 58 13.00 -22.48 21.91
C THR A 58 14.53 -22.40 22.00
N THR A 59 15.20 -22.04 20.90
CA THR A 59 16.66 -21.92 20.85
C THR A 59 17.12 -20.48 20.63
N GLU A 60 18.38 -20.19 20.94
CA GLU A 60 18.95 -18.86 20.68
C GLU A 60 19.14 -18.61 19.19
N GLU A 61 19.45 -19.65 18.40
CA GLU A 61 19.58 -19.56 16.95
C GLU A 61 18.26 -19.08 16.31
N GLN A 62 17.12 -19.64 16.73
CA GLN A 62 15.80 -19.23 16.27
C GLN A 62 15.53 -17.75 16.60
N LYS A 63 15.84 -17.33 17.83
CA LYS A 63 15.67 -15.92 18.26
C LYS A 63 16.54 -14.96 17.46
N VAL A 64 17.77 -15.35 17.11
CA VAL A 64 18.66 -14.55 16.25
C VAL A 64 18.10 -14.44 14.84
N CYS A 65 17.62 -15.55 14.26
CA CYS A 65 16.96 -15.55 12.96
C CYS A 65 15.75 -14.61 12.93
N ILE A 66 14.85 -14.72 13.92
CA ILE A 66 13.64 -13.89 14.00
C ILE A 66 14.00 -12.40 14.11
N LYS A 67 15.02 -12.04 14.90
CA LYS A 67 15.48 -10.65 15.01
C LYS A 67 16.00 -10.10 13.68
N ALA A 68 16.81 -10.87 12.97
CA ALA A 68 17.32 -10.48 11.66
C ALA A 68 16.18 -10.32 10.64
N ALA A 69 15.27 -11.31 10.59
CA ALA A 69 14.10 -11.27 9.71
C ALA A 69 13.17 -10.09 10.02
N LYS A 70 12.98 -9.76 11.30
CA LYS A 70 12.25 -8.57 11.74
C LYS A 70 12.89 -7.31 11.17
N ASP A 71 14.17 -7.09 11.44
CA ASP A 71 14.85 -5.85 11.04
C ASP A 71 14.82 -5.66 9.50
N GLU A 72 15.00 -6.75 8.75
CA GLU A 72 14.85 -6.75 7.29
C GLU A 72 13.40 -6.44 6.86
N ALA A 73 12.40 -7.11 7.43
CA ALA A 73 11.00 -6.91 7.08
C ALA A 73 10.52 -5.47 7.33
N PHE A 74 10.90 -4.86 8.46
CA PHE A 74 10.53 -3.47 8.76
C PHE A 74 11.25 -2.46 7.85
N LYS A 75 12.50 -2.74 7.47
CA LYS A 75 13.23 -1.92 6.50
C LYS A 75 12.60 -1.99 5.12
N ASP A 76 12.31 -3.21 4.64
CA ASP A 76 11.70 -3.44 3.34
C ASP A 76 10.26 -2.89 3.27
N ALA A 77 9.46 -3.04 4.34
CA ALA A 77 8.14 -2.41 4.45
C ALA A 77 8.19 -0.90 4.17
N ASN A 78 9.12 -0.21 4.84
CA ASN A 78 9.28 1.24 4.66
C ASN A 78 9.73 1.58 3.25
N LEU A 79 10.61 0.77 2.65
CA LEU A 79 11.04 0.96 1.27
C LEU A 79 9.86 0.83 0.30
N GLN A 80 9.09 -0.25 0.38
CA GLN A 80 7.92 -0.49 -0.49
C GLN A 80 6.91 0.66 -0.37
N ILE A 81 6.54 1.03 0.87
CA ILE A 81 5.58 2.12 1.12
C ILE A 81 6.08 3.44 0.54
N ASN A 82 7.37 3.76 0.74
CA ASN A 82 7.95 5.01 0.23
C ASN A 82 8.03 5.02 -1.30
N GLN A 83 8.37 3.89 -1.93
CA GLN A 83 8.39 3.75 -3.39
C GLN A 83 6.99 3.91 -3.97
N THR A 84 5.97 3.25 -3.40
CA THR A 84 4.57 3.42 -3.82
C THR A 84 4.09 4.85 -3.63
N THR A 85 4.41 5.48 -2.50
CA THR A 85 4.10 6.89 -2.21
C THR A 85 4.71 7.80 -3.28
N ARG A 86 6.00 7.63 -3.58
CA ARG A 86 6.71 8.44 -4.58
C ARG A 86 6.14 8.25 -5.98
N ALA A 87 5.88 7.01 -6.38
CA ALA A 87 5.29 6.70 -7.69
C ALA A 87 3.92 7.37 -7.86
N LEU A 88 3.06 7.27 -6.85
CA LEU A 88 1.76 7.94 -6.84
C LEU A 88 1.87 9.47 -6.89
N VAL A 89 2.81 10.07 -6.15
CA VAL A 89 3.04 11.53 -6.18
C VAL A 89 3.52 11.96 -7.56
N THR A 90 4.49 11.26 -8.15
CA THR A 90 4.98 11.56 -9.50
C THR A 90 3.87 11.44 -10.54
N MET A 91 3.03 10.40 -10.47
CA MET A 91 1.86 10.26 -11.34
C MET A 91 0.87 11.42 -11.18
N ALA A 92 0.58 11.83 -9.93
CA ALA A 92 -0.33 12.94 -9.67
C ALA A 92 0.21 14.27 -10.21
N GLU A 93 1.53 14.48 -10.17
CA GLU A 93 2.18 15.66 -10.73
C GLU A 93 2.23 15.64 -12.26
N SER A 94 2.55 14.49 -12.87
CA SER A 94 2.65 14.37 -14.33
C SER A 94 1.31 14.47 -15.04
N HIS A 95 0.22 14.07 -14.37
CA HIS A 95 -1.15 14.10 -14.90
C HIS A 95 -2.01 15.22 -14.27
N ALA A 96 -1.38 16.25 -13.69
CA ALA A 96 -2.09 17.31 -12.96
C ALA A 96 -3.19 18.02 -13.79
N ALA A 97 -2.99 18.17 -15.10
CA ALA A 97 -3.98 18.78 -16.00
C ALA A 97 -5.23 17.89 -16.22
N GLU A 98 -5.02 16.57 -16.21
CA GLU A 98 -6.05 15.55 -16.45
C GLU A 98 -6.89 15.27 -15.19
N MET A 99 -6.38 15.63 -14.02
CA MET A 99 -7.04 15.43 -12.71
C MET A 99 -8.27 16.32 -12.49
N SER A 100 -8.51 17.30 -13.37
CA SER A 100 -9.65 18.22 -13.30
C SER A 100 -11.02 17.54 -13.44
N ASN A 101 -11.08 16.36 -14.06
CA ASN A 101 -12.31 15.58 -14.26
C ASN A 101 -12.42 14.35 -13.33
N VAL A 102 -11.46 14.14 -12.44
CA VAL A 102 -11.42 12.98 -11.54
C VAL A 102 -12.09 13.33 -10.21
N THR A 103 -12.90 12.43 -9.66
CA THR A 103 -13.51 12.66 -8.34
C THR A 103 -12.55 12.30 -7.21
N LEU A 104 -12.76 12.88 -6.03
CA LEU A 104 -11.99 12.50 -4.85
C LEU A 104 -12.18 11.02 -4.48
N ASP A 105 -13.35 10.45 -4.74
CA ASP A 105 -13.63 9.03 -4.50
C ASP A 105 -12.79 8.12 -5.42
N ASP A 106 -12.68 8.47 -6.70
CA ASP A 106 -11.84 7.74 -7.66
C ASP A 106 -10.36 7.82 -7.27
N VAL A 107 -9.90 8.99 -6.83
CA VAL A 107 -8.54 9.16 -6.29
C VAL A 107 -8.31 8.25 -5.09
N ASN A 108 -9.24 8.23 -4.12
CA ASN A 108 -9.12 7.35 -2.95
C ASN A 108 -9.07 5.87 -3.36
N LYS A 109 -9.94 5.42 -4.25
CA LYS A 109 -9.95 4.04 -4.75
C LYS A 109 -8.64 3.65 -5.44
N ALA A 110 -8.12 4.52 -6.31
CA ALA A 110 -6.87 4.27 -7.02
C ALA A 110 -5.66 4.20 -6.07
N VAL A 111 -5.57 5.15 -5.13
CA VAL A 111 -4.51 5.17 -4.11
C VAL A 111 -4.62 3.92 -3.21
N ASP A 112 -5.83 3.55 -2.79
CA ASP A 112 -6.08 2.36 -1.98
C ASP A 112 -5.69 1.07 -2.69
N ALA A 113 -5.99 0.96 -3.99
CA ALA A 113 -5.60 -0.20 -4.80
C ALA A 113 -4.07 -0.35 -4.91
N MET A 114 -3.33 0.75 -5.01
CA MET A 114 -1.86 0.69 -5.06
C MET A 114 -1.28 0.21 -3.73
N PHE A 115 -1.77 0.72 -2.60
CA PHE A 115 -1.33 0.29 -1.28
C PHE A 115 -1.91 -1.08 -0.84
N SER A 116 -2.98 -1.57 -1.47
CA SER A 116 -3.54 -2.89 -1.14
C SER A 116 -2.57 -4.02 -1.48
N SER A 117 -1.76 -3.87 -2.53
CA SER A 117 -0.74 -4.84 -2.92
C SER A 117 0.27 -5.12 -1.80
N ILE A 118 0.66 -4.09 -1.04
CA ILE A 118 1.56 -4.23 0.12
C ILE A 118 0.87 -5.07 1.21
N LYS A 119 -0.41 -4.81 1.48
CA LYS A 119 -1.16 -5.51 2.54
C LYS A 119 -1.53 -6.94 2.16
N GLN A 120 -1.87 -7.19 0.89
CA GLN A 120 -2.46 -8.45 0.43
C GLN A 120 -1.42 -9.44 -0.12
N LYS A 121 -0.27 -8.95 -0.60
CA LYS A 121 0.77 -9.78 -1.20
C LYS A 121 2.06 -9.75 -0.41
N TRP A 122 2.66 -8.56 -0.29
CA TRP A 122 3.98 -8.42 0.34
C TRP A 122 3.96 -8.79 1.82
N LEU A 123 2.97 -8.30 2.59
CA LEU A 123 2.91 -8.52 4.03
C LEU A 123 2.75 -10.01 4.41
N PRO A 124 1.81 -10.78 3.82
CA PRO A 124 1.73 -12.22 4.08
C PRO A 124 3.01 -12.98 3.73
N GLU A 125 3.67 -12.64 2.62
CA GLU A 125 4.95 -13.25 2.22
C GLU A 125 6.02 -13.04 3.29
N LYS A 126 6.17 -11.80 3.81
CA LYS A 126 7.13 -11.50 4.87
C LYS A 126 6.79 -12.12 6.22
N ILE A 127 5.51 -12.19 6.58
CA ILE A 127 5.08 -12.92 7.78
C ILE A 127 5.47 -14.40 7.67
N ALA A 128 5.24 -15.02 6.51
CA ALA A 128 5.60 -16.42 6.29
C ALA A 128 7.12 -16.65 6.31
N GLU A 129 7.94 -15.69 5.87
CA GLU A 129 9.40 -15.75 6.01
C GLU A 129 9.84 -15.75 7.48
N ILE A 130 9.29 -14.86 8.31
CA ILE A 130 9.60 -14.78 9.75
C ILE A 130 9.23 -16.09 10.47
N GLN A 131 8.13 -16.72 10.06
CA GLN A 131 7.65 -17.98 10.66
C GLN A 131 8.53 -19.21 10.33
N LYS A 132 9.49 -19.09 9.41
CA LYS A 132 10.40 -20.20 9.04
C LYS A 132 11.65 -20.33 9.92
N CYS A 133 11.86 -19.41 10.87
CA CYS A 133 13.12 -19.27 11.63
C CYS A 133 13.46 -20.34 12.71
#